data_AF-A0A1Y4AWA2-F1
#
_entry.id   AF-A0A1Y4AWA2-F1
#
_cell.length_a   1.000
_cell.length_b   1.000
_cell.length_c   1.000
_cell.angle_alpha   90.00
_cell.angle_beta   90.00
_cell.angle_gamma   90.00
#
_symmetry.space_group_name_H-M   'P 1'
#
loop_
_entity.id
_entity.type
_entity.pdbx_description
1 polymer ?
#
loop_
_entity_poly.entity_id
_entity_poly.type
_entity_poly.pdbx_seq_one_letter_code
_entity_poly.pdbx_strand_id
1 'polypeptide(L)'
;MSYSARVIENHLKIDYEGLSKNISSDFIVEHGWIYELDSYRNITNIQWNTGANFYIDRSLLFFKKLLPYIKAGSYIYFNGEDGNNYGFFFEDGTVTAEALYLVREKDYELLQKIQRQRTDH
;
A
#
# COMPACT_ATOMS: atom_id res chain seq x y z
N MET A 1 9.79 16.68 11.68
CA MET A 1 10.76 15.64 11.27
C MET A 1 10.18 14.97 10.04
N SER A 2 10.96 14.88 8.96
CA SER A 2 10.63 14.05 7.80
C SER A 2 10.75 12.60 8.25
N TYR A 3 9.73 11.80 7.95
CA TYR A 3 9.67 10.40 8.33
C TYR A 3 9.49 9.63 7.04
N SER A 4 10.50 8.88 6.60
CA SER A 4 10.38 8.08 5.39
C SER A 4 9.87 6.67 5.74
N ALA A 5 9.27 6.02 4.75
CA ALA A 5 8.94 4.61 4.85
C ALA A 5 9.25 3.91 3.53
N ARG A 6 9.55 2.63 3.61
CA ARG A 6 9.71 1.75 2.45
C ARG A 6 8.58 0.73 2.41
N VAL A 7 8.10 0.41 1.22
CA VAL A 7 7.17 -0.71 1.04
C VAL A 7 7.96 -2.01 1.13
N ILE A 8 7.56 -2.91 2.02
CA ILE A 8 8.19 -4.23 2.22
C ILE A 8 7.38 -5.38 1.62
N GLU A 9 6.08 -5.16 1.43
CA GLU A 9 5.19 -6.10 0.73
C GLU A 9 4.04 -5.32 0.09
N ASN A 10 3.69 -5.66 -1.14
CA ASN A 10 2.60 -5.01 -1.86
C ASN A 10 1.77 -6.06 -2.62
N HIS A 11 0.54 -6.26 -2.15
CA HIS A 11 -0.45 -7.15 -2.76
C HIS A 11 -1.72 -6.38 -3.17
N LEU A 12 -1.57 -5.09 -3.47
CA LEU A 12 -2.68 -4.28 -3.96
C LEU A 12 -3.17 -4.79 -5.31
N LYS A 13 -4.45 -5.17 -5.37
CA LYS A 13 -5.15 -5.50 -6.63
C LYS A 13 -6.09 -4.36 -6.95
N ILE A 14 -5.69 -3.54 -7.92
CA ILE A 14 -6.36 -2.27 -8.24
C ILE A 14 -7.10 -2.40 -9.57
N ASP A 15 -8.36 -1.95 -9.60
CA ASP A 15 -9.08 -1.63 -10.82
C ASP A 15 -8.59 -0.29 -11.38
N TYR A 16 -7.54 -0.37 -12.19
CA TYR A 16 -6.93 0.79 -12.82
C TYR A 16 -7.83 1.49 -13.83
N GLU A 17 -8.79 0.78 -14.44
CA GLU A 17 -9.75 1.39 -15.36
C GLU A 17 -10.71 2.29 -14.59
N GLY A 18 -11.28 1.79 -13.48
CA GLY A 18 -12.12 2.57 -12.59
C GLY A 18 -11.37 3.75 -11.95
N LEU A 19 -10.14 3.50 -11.50
CA LEU A 19 -9.29 4.52 -10.89
C LEU A 19 -8.98 5.66 -11.86
N SER A 20 -8.57 5.36 -13.10
CA SER A 20 -8.20 6.36 -14.11
C SER A 20 -9.32 7.32 -14.47
N LYS A 21 -10.58 6.86 -14.37
CA LYS A 21 -11.77 7.69 -14.68
C LYS A 21 -12.15 8.64 -13.55
N ASN A 22 -11.72 8.35 -12.32
CA ASN A 22 -12.29 8.99 -11.13
C ASN A 22 -11.25 9.63 -10.19
N ILE A 23 -9.97 9.29 -10.35
CA ILE A 23 -8.88 9.80 -9.52
C ILE A 23 -7.90 10.58 -10.40
N SER A 24 -7.64 11.83 -10.04
CA SER A 24 -6.63 12.66 -10.69
C SER A 24 -5.23 12.16 -10.37
N SER A 25 -4.33 12.23 -11.34
CA SER A 25 -2.89 12.01 -11.14
C SER A 25 -2.29 12.94 -10.08
N ASP A 26 -2.80 14.16 -9.97
CA ASP A 26 -2.29 15.15 -9.01
C ASP A 26 -2.58 14.70 -7.58
N PHE A 27 -3.76 14.11 -7.34
CA PHE A 27 -4.12 13.53 -6.04
C PHE A 27 -3.12 12.44 -5.62
N ILE A 28 -2.66 11.60 -6.57
CA ILE A 28 -1.69 10.54 -6.31
C ILE A 28 -0.35 11.13 -5.86
N VAL A 29 0.15 12.13 -6.60
CA VAL A 29 1.43 12.79 -6.31
C VAL A 29 1.39 13.57 -5.00
N GLU A 30 0.31 14.30 -4.74
CA GLU A 30 0.13 15.06 -3.48
C GLU A 30 0.15 14.17 -2.24
N HIS A 31 -0.20 12.89 -2.37
CA HIS A 31 -0.19 11.90 -1.29
C HIS A 31 1.11 11.08 -1.24
N GLY A 32 2.14 11.45 -1.99
CA GLY A 32 3.46 10.81 -1.93
C GLY A 32 3.59 9.53 -2.76
N TRP A 33 2.74 9.35 -3.76
CA TRP A 33 2.80 8.22 -4.68
C TRP A 33 3.24 8.67 -6.07
N ILE A 34 3.88 7.77 -6.81
CA ILE A 34 4.15 7.91 -8.23
C ILE A 34 3.19 7.02 -9.02
N TYR A 35 2.98 7.35 -10.29
CA TYR A 35 2.13 6.59 -11.18
C TYR A 35 2.77 6.45 -12.56
N GLU A 36 2.33 5.43 -13.29
CA GLU A 36 2.66 5.23 -14.70
C GLU A 36 1.39 5.41 -15.55
N LEU A 37 1.57 5.82 -16.81
CA LEU A 37 0.49 6.02 -17.76
C LEU A 37 0.68 5.15 -19.00
N ASP A 38 -0.43 4.72 -19.61
CA ASP A 38 -0.45 4.20 -20.97
C ASP A 38 -0.44 5.32 -22.04
N SER A 39 -0.47 4.93 -23.32
CA SER A 39 -0.54 5.87 -24.45
C SER A 39 -1.82 6.70 -24.50
N TYR A 40 -2.87 6.28 -23.81
CA TYR A 40 -4.16 6.96 -23.70
C TYR A 40 -4.26 7.83 -22.43
N ARG A 41 -3.16 7.94 -21.67
CA ARG A 41 -3.07 8.67 -20.39
C ARG A 41 -3.94 8.06 -19.28
N ASN A 42 -4.24 6.77 -19.34
CA ASN A 42 -4.82 6.04 -18.21
C ASN A 42 -3.70 5.59 -17.27
N ILE A 43 -3.99 5.61 -15.97
CA ILE A 43 -3.09 5.11 -14.92
C ILE A 43 -3.01 3.60 -15.03
N THR A 44 -1.79 3.06 -15.16
CA THR A 44 -1.54 1.61 -15.27
C THR A 44 -0.89 1.02 -14.02
N ASN A 45 -0.29 1.87 -13.20
CA ASN A 45 0.45 1.48 -12.02
C ASN A 45 0.51 2.64 -11.01
N ILE A 46 0.48 2.33 -9.71
CA ILE A 46 0.83 3.26 -8.64
C ILE A 46 1.89 2.63 -7.74
N GLN A 47 2.91 3.41 -7.36
CA GLN A 47 3.99 2.96 -6.50
C GLN A 47 4.28 4.01 -5.43
N TRP A 48 4.71 3.55 -4.27
CA TRP A 48 5.10 4.45 -3.20
C TRP A 48 6.40 5.18 -3.58
N ASN A 49 6.42 6.50 -3.42
CA ASN A 49 7.65 7.27 -3.58
C ASN A 49 8.47 7.18 -2.29
N THR A 50 9.58 6.43 -2.30
CA THR A 50 10.44 6.29 -1.12
C THR A 50 11.05 7.61 -0.64
N GLY A 51 11.07 8.65 -1.47
CA GLY A 51 11.48 9.99 -1.09
C GLY A 51 10.36 10.83 -0.44
N ALA A 52 9.13 10.34 -0.39
CA ALA A 52 8.01 11.05 0.22
C ALA A 52 7.95 10.87 1.75
N ASN A 53 7.41 11.89 2.43
CA ASN A 53 7.11 11.79 3.85
C ASN A 53 5.94 10.84 4.07
N PHE A 54 6.15 9.83 4.90
CA PHE A 54 5.14 8.90 5.34
C PHE A 54 4.44 9.40 6.60
N TYR A 55 3.12 9.45 6.53
CA TYR A 55 2.24 9.72 7.67
C TYR A 55 1.08 8.73 7.60
N ILE A 56 0.89 7.92 8.65
CA ILE A 56 -0.15 6.88 8.66
C ILE A 56 -1.54 7.46 8.35
N ASP A 57 -1.89 8.63 8.91
CA ASP A 57 -3.19 9.28 8.68
C ASP A 57 -3.36 9.74 7.23
N ARG A 58 -2.29 10.24 6.58
CA ARG A 58 -2.34 10.63 5.17
C ARG A 58 -2.46 9.42 4.26
N SER A 59 -1.72 8.35 4.55
CA SER A 59 -1.83 7.09 3.81
C SER A 59 -3.22 6.48 3.98
N LEU A 60 -3.81 6.55 5.17
CA LEU A 60 -5.18 6.10 5.40
C LEU A 60 -6.20 6.94 4.61
N LEU A 61 -6.05 8.27 4.55
CA LEU A 61 -6.90 9.13 3.73
C LEU A 61 -6.78 8.81 2.23
N PHE A 62 -5.56 8.61 1.75
CA PHE A 62 -5.29 8.17 0.39
C PHE A 62 -6.02 6.85 0.08
N PHE A 63 -5.83 5.83 0.92
CA PHE A 63 -6.45 4.53 0.71
C PHE A 63 -7.96 4.53 0.86
N LYS A 64 -8.54 5.36 1.75
CA LYS A 64 -9.99 5.56 1.82
C LYS A 64 -10.55 6.10 0.51
N LYS A 65 -9.82 6.99 -0.18
CA LYS A 65 -10.23 7.53 -1.48
C LYS A 65 -10.12 6.49 -2.61
N LEU A 66 -9.11 5.62 -2.54
CA LEU A 66 -8.90 4.55 -3.52
C LEU A 66 -9.73 3.29 -3.26
N LEU A 67 -10.32 3.16 -2.07
CA LEU A 67 -11.03 1.98 -1.60
C LEU A 67 -12.04 1.38 -2.60
N PRO A 68 -12.86 2.18 -3.33
CA PRO A 68 -13.79 1.62 -4.32
C PRO A 68 -13.11 0.87 -5.48
N TYR A 69 -11.81 1.11 -5.70
CA TYR A 69 -11.03 0.55 -6.80
C TYR A 69 -10.04 -0.53 -6.32
N ILE A 70 -9.99 -0.83 -5.02
CA ILE A 70 -9.11 -1.85 -4.47
C ILE A 70 -9.94 -3.08 -4.15
N LYS A 71 -9.53 -4.25 -4.66
CA LYS A 71 -10.22 -5.51 -4.39
C LYS A 71 -10.03 -5.93 -2.94
N ALA A 72 -11.10 -6.45 -2.32
CA ALA A 72 -11.04 -7.07 -1.00
C ALA A 72 -9.97 -8.19 -0.95
N GLY A 73 -9.35 -8.37 0.21
CA GLY A 73 -8.18 -9.22 0.42
C GLY A 73 -6.85 -8.63 -0.10
N SER A 74 -6.84 -7.39 -0.57
CA SER A 74 -5.59 -6.67 -0.86
C SER A 74 -4.92 -6.20 0.43
N TYR A 75 -3.61 -6.03 0.40
CA TYR A 75 -2.87 -5.42 1.50
C TYR A 75 -1.55 -4.80 1.03
N ILE A 76 -1.00 -3.92 1.86
CA ILE A 76 0.34 -3.35 1.67
C ILE A 76 1.00 -3.09 3.03
N TYR A 77 2.30 -3.38 3.11
CA TYR A 77 3.11 -3.19 4.30
C TYR A 77 4.20 -2.16 4.07
N PHE A 78 4.34 -1.27 5.04
CA PHE A 78 5.40 -0.28 5.13
C PHE A 78 6.29 -0.61 6.32
N ASN A 79 7.60 -0.47 6.13
CA ASN A 79 8.56 -0.37 7.21
C ASN A 79 9.02 1.09 7.26
N GLY A 80 8.72 1.76 8.36
CA GLY A 80 9.11 3.15 8.52
C GLY A 80 10.40 3.29 9.34
N GLU A 81 11.03 4.47 9.25
CA GLU A 81 12.36 4.72 9.82
C GLU A 81 12.42 4.75 11.35
N ASP A 82 11.28 4.85 12.06
CA ASP A 82 11.22 4.69 13.54
C ASP A 82 11.35 3.22 13.98
N GLY A 83 11.46 2.29 13.02
CA GLY A 83 11.51 0.85 13.27
C GLY A 83 10.14 0.19 13.42
N ASN A 84 9.05 0.95 13.31
CA ASN A 84 7.69 0.41 13.29
C ASN A 84 7.30 -0.04 11.88
N ASN A 85 6.47 -1.07 11.85
CA ASN A 85 5.82 -1.55 10.63
C ASN A 85 4.37 -1.11 10.62
N TYR A 86 3.85 -0.79 9.44
CA TYR A 86 2.48 -0.34 9.25
C TYR A 86 1.84 -1.17 8.14
N GLY A 87 0.67 -1.74 8.43
CA GLY A 87 -0.12 -2.48 7.45
C GLY A 87 -1.41 -1.78 7.11
N PHE A 88 -1.78 -1.83 5.84
CA PHE A 88 -3.08 -1.41 5.35
C PHE A 88 -3.78 -2.61 4.73
N PHE A 89 -4.95 -2.95 5.26
CA PHE A 89 -5.74 -4.12 4.88
C PHE A 89 -7.07 -3.67 4.30
N PHE A 90 -7.50 -4.31 3.21
CA PHE A 90 -8.68 -3.93 2.46
C PHE A 90 -9.68 -5.08 2.49
N GLU A 91 -10.74 -4.92 3.27
CA GLU A 91 -11.76 -5.95 3.50
C GLU A 91 -13.14 -5.33 3.35
N ASP A 92 -13.98 -5.94 2.51
CA ASP A 92 -15.42 -5.61 2.34
C ASP A 92 -15.78 -4.12 2.49
N GLY A 93 -15.19 -3.27 1.64
CA GLY A 93 -15.50 -1.85 1.60
C GLY A 93 -14.94 -1.02 2.77
N THR A 94 -14.00 -1.59 3.53
CA THR A 94 -13.29 -0.94 4.63
C THR A 94 -11.77 -1.03 4.41
N VAL A 95 -11.05 0.01 4.83
CA VAL A 95 -9.59 -0.03 4.98
C VAL A 95 -9.22 0.15 6.45
N THR A 96 -8.40 -0.76 6.96
CA THR A 96 -7.87 -0.73 8.32
C THR A 96 -6.37 -0.45 8.26
N ALA A 97 -5.91 0.52 9.04
CA ALA A 97 -4.48 0.78 9.25
C ALA A 97 -4.06 0.23 10.60
N GLU A 98 -3.03 -0.60 10.62
CA GLU A 98 -2.50 -1.19 11.86
C GLU A 98 -1.02 -0.89 12.00
N ALA A 99 -0.62 -0.45 13.20
CA ALA A 99 0.78 -0.48 13.59
C ALA A 99 1.12 -1.92 14.01
N LEU A 100 1.95 -2.58 13.20
CA LEU A 100 2.38 -3.95 13.39
C LEU A 100 3.54 -3.96 14.41
N TYR A 101 3.20 -3.85 15.70
CA TYR A 101 4.16 -3.81 16.81
C TYR A 101 4.96 -5.11 17.03
N LEU A 102 4.69 -6.17 16.25
CA LEU A 102 5.12 -7.53 16.57
C LEU A 102 5.64 -8.32 15.38
N VAL A 103 6.32 -7.64 14.46
CA VAL A 103 7.12 -8.37 13.48
C VAL A 103 8.48 -7.68 13.38
N ARG A 104 9.41 -8.03 14.28
CA ARG A 104 10.82 -7.75 13.98
C ARG A 104 11.13 -8.49 12.67
N GLU A 105 12.10 -8.04 11.88
CA GLU A 105 12.44 -8.63 10.58
C GLU A 105 12.50 -10.19 10.59
N LYS A 106 12.95 -10.77 11.71
CA LYS A 106 12.96 -12.22 12.00
C LYS A 106 11.59 -12.91 12.01
N ASP A 107 10.55 -12.23 12.50
CA ASP A 107 9.19 -12.75 12.57
C ASP A 107 8.51 -12.70 11.18
N TYR A 108 8.93 -11.76 10.31
CA TYR A 108 8.43 -11.64 8.94
C TYR A 108 9.01 -12.76 8.07
N GLU A 109 10.31 -13.05 8.22
CA GLU A 109 10.93 -14.24 7.62
C GLU A 109 10.25 -15.53 8.07
N LEU A 110 9.82 -15.60 9.33
CA LEU A 110 9.07 -16.74 9.87
C LEU A 110 7.68 -16.86 9.24
N LEU A 111 6.94 -15.74 9.11
CA LEU A 111 5.63 -15.71 8.47
C LEU A 111 5.72 -16.11 6.98
N GLN A 112 6.71 -15.61 6.25
CA GLN A 112 6.96 -16.01 4.85
C GLN A 112 7.30 -17.50 4.73
N LYS A 113 8.08 -18.07 5.66
CA LYS A 113 8.38 -19.51 5.70
C LYS A 113 7.11 -20.34 5.94
N ILE A 114 6.25 -19.93 6.87
CA ILE A 114 4.99 -20.63 7.18
C ILE A 114 4.03 -20.56 5.98
N GLN A 115 3.94 -19.43 5.29
CA GLN A 115 3.10 -19.29 4.10
C GLN A 115 3.59 -20.18 2.95
N ARG A 116 4.90 -20.23 2.69
CA ARG A 116 5.47 -21.13 1.65
C ARG A 116 5.18 -22.60 1.92
N GLN A 117 5.26 -23.04 3.19
CA GLN A 117 4.97 -24.43 3.56
C GLN A 117 3.49 -24.83 3.38
N ARG A 118 2.56 -23.88 3.32
CA ARG A 118 1.14 -24.16 3.10
C ARG A 118 0.74 -24.24 1.62
N THR A 119 1.57 -23.72 0.72
CA THR A 119 1.30 -23.72 -0.73
C THR A 119 1.86 -24.98 -1.42
N ASP A 120 2.75 -25.72 -0.74
CA ASP A 120 3.38 -26.95 -1.24
C ASP A 120 2.65 -28.25 -0.76
N HIS A 121 1.36 -28.15 -0.40
CA HIS A 121 0.46 -29.28 -0.09
C HIS A 121 -0.85 -29.12 -0.86
#